data_AF-A0A532TYX2-F1
#
_entry.id   AF-A0A532TYX2-F1
#
_cell.length_a   1.000
_cell.length_b   1.000
_cell.length_c   1.000
_cell.angle_alpha   90.00
_cell.angle_beta   90.00
_cell.angle_gamma   90.00
#
_symmetry.space_group_name_H-M   'P 1'
#
loop_
_entity.id
_entity.type
_entity.pdbx_description
1 polymer ?
#
loop_
_entity_poly.entity_id
_entity_poly.type
_entity_poly.pdbx_seq_one_letter_code
_entity_poly.pdbx_strand_id
1 'polypeptide(L)'
;MKRSVALALTLIMVGSTLVVGSAAAEAGSVSRGGRLYDKWWKETGADAPTTDHLLWPTQSTNTRSGDDTWRCKECHGWDYLGKDGAYGSGSHFTGFPGVYDAAQTKSVEELAAALKGATNPDHDFSSVLDDAAINDLATFLKEGLVDARPYIDYDTKAPISADVSHGTQLYDTVCAACHGADGTVINFGDEEEPEYVGTLANDNPQETLHKERFGHPGSAMPATVDLGWSVQDAVDVMAYAQTLPTGEAPVILPETGGEPLLLGYQPLLLAGLALVALGLSLLGFQRVVRRVRP
;
A
#
# COMPACT_ATOMS: atom_id res chain seq x y z
N MET A 1 96.06 19.17 -26.21
CA MET A 1 95.06 18.12 -26.50
C MET A 1 94.14 17.97 -25.28
N LYS A 2 92.97 18.60 -25.28
CA LYS A 2 91.98 18.51 -24.21
C LYS A 2 90.86 17.57 -24.67
N ARG A 3 90.64 16.47 -23.95
CA ARG A 3 89.58 15.48 -24.22
C ARG A 3 88.27 16.00 -23.64
N SER A 4 87.29 16.25 -24.50
CA SER A 4 85.91 16.56 -24.10
C SER A 4 85.15 15.26 -23.89
N VAL A 5 84.61 15.05 -22.68
CA VAL A 5 83.68 13.96 -22.35
C VAL A 5 82.27 14.52 -22.50
N ALA A 6 81.46 13.93 -23.38
CA ALA A 6 80.05 14.25 -23.53
C ALA A 6 79.23 13.41 -22.54
N LEU A 7 78.49 14.08 -21.66
CA LEU A 7 77.56 13.46 -20.72
C LEU A 7 76.17 13.44 -21.38
N ALA A 8 75.68 12.26 -21.75
CA ALA A 8 74.32 12.06 -22.25
C ALA A 8 73.36 12.00 -21.05
N LEU A 9 72.45 12.97 -20.95
CA LEU A 9 71.41 13.02 -19.93
C LEU A 9 70.15 12.34 -20.47
N THR A 10 69.89 11.11 -20.04
CA THR A 10 68.66 10.38 -20.40
C THR A 10 67.51 10.84 -19.50
N LEU A 11 66.56 11.57 -20.06
CA LEU A 11 65.34 12.01 -19.38
C LEU A 11 64.34 10.84 -19.32
N ILE A 12 64.15 10.26 -18.13
CA ILE A 12 63.11 9.24 -17.89
C ILE A 12 61.78 9.98 -17.65
N MET A 13 60.92 10.00 -18.67
CA MET A 13 59.51 10.38 -18.48
C MET A 13 58.77 9.23 -17.80
N VAL A 14 58.46 9.39 -16.52
CA VAL A 14 57.52 8.51 -15.81
C VAL A 14 56.11 8.94 -16.21
N GLY A 15 55.49 8.18 -17.10
CA GLY A 15 54.07 8.37 -17.46
C GLY A 15 53.18 7.96 -16.29
N SER A 16 52.58 8.94 -15.62
CA SER A 16 51.52 8.69 -14.64
C SER A 16 50.23 8.32 -15.39
N THR A 17 49.90 7.03 -15.42
CA THR A 17 48.59 6.56 -15.85
C THR A 17 47.55 6.93 -14.78
N LEU A 18 46.66 7.87 -15.11
CA LEU A 18 45.44 8.12 -14.36
C LEU A 18 44.57 6.87 -14.43
N VAL A 19 44.47 6.14 -13.32
CA VAL A 19 43.42 5.13 -13.13
C VAL A 19 42.12 5.90 -12.91
N VAL A 20 41.32 6.04 -13.96
CA VAL A 20 39.93 6.46 -13.81
C VAL A 20 39.22 5.31 -13.12
N GLY A 21 38.96 5.44 -11.82
CA GLY A 21 38.10 4.52 -11.11
C GLY A 21 36.74 4.53 -11.79
N SER A 22 36.29 3.38 -12.29
CA SER A 22 34.89 3.22 -12.65
C SER A 22 34.11 3.47 -11.37
N ALA A 23 33.27 4.52 -11.35
CA ALA A 23 32.26 4.63 -10.31
C ALA A 23 31.47 3.32 -10.39
N ALA A 24 31.56 2.48 -9.35
CA ALA A 24 30.58 1.45 -9.16
C ALA A 24 29.22 2.15 -9.17
N ALA A 25 28.24 1.61 -9.88
CA ALA A 25 26.87 2.09 -9.76
C ALA A 25 26.54 2.09 -8.26
N GLU A 26 26.12 3.24 -7.73
CA GLU A 26 25.69 3.34 -6.33
C GLU A 26 24.58 2.31 -6.12
N ALA A 27 24.73 1.46 -5.11
CA ALA A 27 23.70 0.49 -4.78
C ALA A 27 22.42 1.24 -4.39
N GLY A 28 21.30 0.90 -5.02
CA GLY A 28 20.03 1.55 -4.72
C GLY A 28 19.53 1.22 -3.30
N SER A 29 18.71 2.10 -2.74
CA SER A 29 18.06 1.90 -1.45
C SER A 29 16.66 1.30 -1.62
N VAL A 30 16.48 0.08 -1.11
CA VAL A 30 15.18 -0.61 -1.09
C VAL A 30 14.14 0.17 -0.29
N SER A 31 14.49 0.68 0.90
CA SER A 31 13.56 1.42 1.74
C SER A 31 13.15 2.75 1.12
N ARG A 32 14.10 3.50 0.53
CA ARG A 32 13.76 4.72 -0.21
C ARG A 32 12.93 4.43 -1.45
N GLY A 33 13.26 3.37 -2.21
CA GLY A 33 12.48 2.94 -3.36
C GLY A 33 11.03 2.60 -3.01
N GLY A 34 10.77 1.95 -1.87
CA GLY A 34 9.41 1.70 -1.40
C GLY A 34 8.65 3.00 -1.11
N ARG A 35 9.26 3.98 -0.44
CA ARG A 35 8.63 5.30 -0.23
C ARG A 35 8.37 6.04 -1.55
N LEU A 36 9.28 5.94 -2.51
CA LEU A 36 9.07 6.50 -3.84
C LEU A 36 7.85 5.87 -4.54
N TYR A 37 7.66 4.55 -4.39
CA TYR A 37 6.52 3.82 -4.97
C TYR A 37 5.16 4.31 -4.42
N ASP A 38 5.11 4.68 -3.14
CA ASP A 38 3.94 5.27 -2.51
C ASP A 38 3.65 6.69 -3.03
N LYS A 39 4.61 7.61 -2.82
CA LYS A 39 4.41 9.04 -3.06
C LYS A 39 5.74 9.76 -3.31
N TRP A 40 6.29 9.56 -4.50
CA TRP A 40 7.63 10.02 -4.86
C TRP A 40 7.87 11.51 -4.62
N TRP A 41 6.89 12.39 -4.86
CA TRP A 41 7.10 13.83 -4.68
C TRP A 41 7.28 14.23 -3.21
N LYS A 42 6.66 13.50 -2.27
CA LYS A 42 6.91 13.71 -0.83
C LYS A 42 8.28 13.21 -0.42
N GLU A 43 8.76 12.12 -1.01
CA GLU A 43 10.08 11.56 -0.71
C GLU A 43 11.23 12.39 -1.33
N THR A 44 11.03 12.96 -2.52
CA THR A 44 12.04 13.80 -3.18
C THR A 44 11.97 15.27 -2.76
N GLY A 45 10.89 15.69 -2.13
CA GLY A 45 10.62 17.10 -1.83
C GLY A 45 10.20 17.93 -3.05
N ALA A 46 9.80 17.27 -4.14
CA ALA A 46 9.25 17.93 -5.32
C ALA A 46 7.81 18.42 -5.08
N ASP A 47 7.36 19.34 -5.93
CA ASP A 47 5.96 19.75 -5.98
C ASP A 47 5.08 18.57 -6.45
N ALA A 48 3.87 18.48 -5.90
CA ALA A 48 2.91 17.48 -6.33
C ALA A 48 2.48 17.72 -7.79
N PRO A 49 2.30 16.67 -8.61
CA PRO A 49 1.75 16.81 -9.96
C PRO A 49 0.36 17.44 -9.94
N THR A 50 0.08 18.35 -10.87
CA THR A 50 -1.21 19.06 -10.94
C THR A 50 -2.14 18.54 -12.04
N THR A 51 -1.67 17.60 -12.85
CA THR A 51 -2.42 16.97 -13.94
C THR A 51 -2.47 15.46 -13.73
N ASP A 52 -3.31 14.76 -14.48
CA ASP A 52 -3.30 13.30 -14.50
C ASP A 52 -2.01 12.76 -15.13
N HIS A 53 -1.61 11.55 -14.72
CA HIS A 53 -0.56 10.78 -15.38
C HIS A 53 -0.99 10.44 -16.81
N LEU A 54 -0.06 10.45 -17.78
CA LEU A 54 -0.38 10.34 -19.21
C LEU A 54 -1.13 9.04 -19.59
N LEU A 55 -0.88 7.96 -18.86
CA LEU A 55 -1.59 6.69 -19.03
C LEU A 55 -2.96 6.61 -18.34
N TRP A 56 -3.26 7.53 -17.42
CA TRP A 56 -4.53 7.52 -16.68
C TRP A 56 -5.78 7.52 -17.57
N PRO A 57 -5.84 8.26 -18.70
CA PRO A 57 -6.99 8.24 -19.61
C PRO A 57 -7.22 6.91 -20.35
N THR A 58 -6.31 5.94 -20.25
CA THR A 58 -6.47 4.63 -20.90
C THR A 58 -7.35 3.67 -20.10
N GLN A 59 -7.74 4.05 -18.88
CA GLN A 59 -8.74 3.35 -18.06
C GLN A 59 -9.96 4.25 -17.80
N SER A 60 -11.08 3.67 -17.35
CA SER A 60 -12.33 4.42 -17.10
C SER A 60 -13.06 4.00 -15.81
N THR A 61 -12.44 3.17 -14.98
CA THR A 61 -13.06 2.57 -13.80
C THR A 61 -12.70 3.28 -12.50
N ASN A 62 -11.48 3.79 -12.38
CA ASN A 62 -11.02 4.59 -11.24
C ASN A 62 -11.20 6.07 -11.57
N THR A 63 -11.96 6.78 -10.73
CA THR A 63 -12.36 8.18 -10.94
C THR A 63 -11.45 9.19 -10.27
N ARG A 64 -10.32 8.77 -9.68
CA ARG A 64 -9.31 9.69 -9.14
C ARG A 64 -8.69 10.54 -10.25
N SER A 65 -8.04 11.62 -9.84
CA SER A 65 -7.47 12.63 -10.73
C SER A 65 -6.30 13.34 -10.05
N GLY A 66 -5.52 14.11 -10.81
CA GLY A 66 -4.40 14.88 -10.29
C GLY A 66 -3.27 13.99 -9.79
N ASP A 67 -2.66 14.37 -8.68
CA ASP A 67 -1.51 13.71 -8.09
C ASP A 67 -1.77 12.25 -7.69
N ASP A 68 -3.00 11.89 -7.31
CA ASP A 68 -3.36 10.50 -7.02
C ASP A 68 -3.01 9.53 -8.16
N THR A 69 -3.14 9.99 -9.40
CA THR A 69 -2.89 9.18 -10.61
C THR A 69 -1.40 8.93 -10.87
N TRP A 70 -0.51 9.63 -10.17
CA TRP A 70 0.95 9.50 -10.27
C TRP A 70 1.58 8.58 -9.23
N ARG A 71 0.78 8.06 -8.30
CA ARG A 71 1.25 7.11 -7.29
C ARG A 71 1.38 5.74 -7.93
N CYS A 72 2.55 5.12 -7.89
CA CYS A 72 2.78 3.81 -8.54
C CYS A 72 1.78 2.77 -8.01
N LYS A 73 1.50 2.80 -6.71
CA LYS A 73 0.51 1.94 -6.06
C LYS A 73 -0.90 2.08 -6.64
N GLU A 74 -1.28 3.22 -7.22
CA GLU A 74 -2.65 3.44 -7.69
C GLU A 74 -2.94 2.63 -8.96
N CYS A 75 -1.93 2.43 -9.82
CA CYS A 75 -2.00 1.55 -10.98
C CYS A 75 -1.62 0.11 -10.62
N HIS A 76 -0.62 -0.08 -9.76
CA HIS A 76 0.04 -1.38 -9.58
C HIS A 76 -0.29 -2.08 -8.26
N GLY A 77 -1.12 -1.47 -7.40
CA GLY A 77 -1.58 -2.02 -6.13
C GLY A 77 -0.56 -1.94 -5.01
N TRP A 78 -1.03 -1.89 -3.76
CA TRP A 78 -0.16 -1.97 -2.58
C TRP A 78 0.52 -3.33 -2.42
N ASP A 79 -0.08 -4.37 -3.00
CA ASP A 79 0.47 -5.72 -3.08
C ASP A 79 1.25 -5.99 -4.36
N TYR A 80 1.45 -4.97 -5.20
CA TYR A 80 2.22 -5.05 -6.45
C TYR A 80 1.61 -5.93 -7.54
N LEU A 81 0.35 -6.35 -7.37
CA LEU A 81 -0.37 -7.25 -8.30
C LEU A 81 -1.37 -6.50 -9.19
N GLY A 82 -1.62 -5.22 -8.94
CA GLY A 82 -2.53 -4.38 -9.73
C GLY A 82 -3.92 -4.99 -9.83
N LYS A 83 -4.43 -5.11 -11.06
CA LYS A 83 -5.73 -5.73 -11.36
C LYS A 83 -5.88 -7.18 -10.89
N ASP A 84 -4.78 -7.89 -10.65
CA ASP A 84 -4.78 -9.31 -10.28
C ASP A 84 -4.65 -9.50 -8.75
N GLY A 85 -4.65 -8.41 -7.99
CA GLY A 85 -4.51 -8.38 -6.52
C GLY A 85 -5.64 -7.65 -5.81
N ALA A 86 -5.31 -6.99 -4.70
CA ALA A 86 -6.25 -6.25 -3.85
C ALA A 86 -7.01 -5.15 -4.62
N TYR A 87 -6.39 -4.58 -5.66
CA TYR A 87 -7.00 -3.59 -6.54
C TYR A 87 -7.68 -4.21 -7.77
N GLY A 88 -7.99 -5.52 -7.75
CA GLY A 88 -8.73 -6.21 -8.82
C GLY A 88 -10.21 -5.88 -8.90
N SER A 89 -10.74 -5.13 -7.93
CA SER A 89 -12.10 -4.60 -7.94
C SER A 89 -12.21 -3.35 -7.06
N GLY A 90 -13.41 -2.77 -6.93
CA GLY A 90 -13.66 -1.62 -6.07
C GLY A 90 -13.19 -0.29 -6.63
N SER A 91 -13.12 0.73 -5.78
CA SER A 91 -12.83 2.12 -6.16
C SER A 91 -11.40 2.35 -6.65
N HIS A 92 -10.49 1.41 -6.41
CA HIS A 92 -9.11 1.48 -6.87
C HIS A 92 -8.85 0.73 -8.18
N PHE A 93 -9.82 -0.05 -8.69
CA PHE A 93 -9.62 -0.85 -9.89
C PHE A 93 -9.35 0.02 -11.11
N THR A 94 -8.21 -0.19 -11.76
CA THR A 94 -7.79 0.49 -13.00
C THR A 94 -7.69 -0.46 -14.19
N GLY A 95 -7.61 -1.78 -13.95
CA GLY A 95 -7.30 -2.77 -14.99
C GLY A 95 -5.83 -2.81 -15.42
N PHE A 96 -4.94 -2.01 -14.82
CA PHE A 96 -3.51 -2.08 -15.07
C PHE A 96 -2.87 -3.32 -14.42
N PRO A 97 -1.85 -3.94 -15.04
CA PRO A 97 -1.15 -5.06 -14.45
C PRO A 97 -0.32 -4.64 -13.23
N GLY A 98 -0.07 -5.58 -12.32
CA GLY A 98 0.94 -5.41 -11.28
C GLY A 98 2.38 -5.36 -11.80
N VAL A 99 3.32 -5.14 -10.89
CA VAL A 99 4.77 -5.10 -11.16
C VAL A 99 5.52 -6.33 -10.63
N TYR A 100 4.85 -7.21 -9.87
CA TYR A 100 5.51 -8.37 -9.25
C TYR A 100 6.19 -9.31 -10.27
N ASP A 101 5.52 -9.68 -11.36
CA ASP A 101 6.11 -10.57 -12.37
C ASP A 101 7.30 -9.94 -13.10
N ALA A 102 7.21 -8.63 -13.36
CA ALA A 102 8.31 -7.86 -13.95
C ALA A 102 9.52 -7.86 -13.01
N ALA A 103 9.31 -7.65 -11.71
CA ALA A 103 10.34 -7.72 -10.68
C ALA A 103 11.05 -9.08 -10.63
N GLN A 104 10.32 -10.19 -10.77
CA GLN A 104 10.93 -11.52 -10.77
C GLN A 104 11.79 -11.79 -12.00
N THR A 105 11.38 -11.27 -13.16
CA THR A 105 11.94 -11.67 -14.46
C THR A 105 12.97 -10.69 -15.03
N LYS A 106 12.94 -9.42 -14.63
CA LYS A 106 13.82 -8.36 -15.16
C LYS A 106 15.01 -8.09 -14.23
N SER A 107 16.08 -7.53 -14.79
CA SER A 107 17.17 -6.94 -14.01
C SER A 107 16.81 -5.54 -13.50
N VAL A 108 17.61 -4.99 -12.56
CA VAL A 108 17.45 -3.60 -12.08
C VAL A 108 17.55 -2.61 -13.24
N GLU A 109 18.47 -2.84 -14.19
CA GLU A 109 18.66 -1.97 -15.35
C GLU A 109 17.46 -2.01 -16.30
N GLU A 110 16.87 -3.19 -16.52
CA GLU A 110 15.67 -3.32 -17.34
C GLU A 110 14.44 -2.66 -16.70
N LEU A 111 14.33 -2.74 -15.37
CA LEU A 111 13.29 -2.04 -14.60
C LEU A 111 13.49 -0.53 -14.65
N ALA A 112 14.72 -0.05 -14.44
CA ALA A 112 15.07 1.37 -14.56
C ALA A 112 14.80 1.90 -15.98
N ALA A 113 15.10 1.12 -17.03
CA ALA A 113 14.78 1.48 -18.40
C ALA A 113 13.26 1.56 -18.64
N ALA A 114 12.47 0.65 -18.07
CA ALA A 114 11.02 0.70 -18.15
C ALA A 114 10.43 1.94 -17.44
N LEU A 115 10.98 2.31 -16.27
CA LEU A 115 10.65 3.56 -15.55
C LEU A 115 11.03 4.83 -16.36
N LYS A 116 12.00 4.71 -17.27
CA LYS A 116 12.42 5.76 -18.23
C LYS A 116 11.71 5.64 -19.58
N GLY A 117 10.56 4.97 -19.61
CA GLY A 117 9.70 4.88 -20.79
C GLY A 117 10.17 3.94 -21.91
N ALA A 118 11.19 3.10 -21.70
CA ALA A 118 11.67 2.19 -22.75
C ALA A 118 10.62 1.18 -23.22
N THR A 119 9.69 0.81 -22.35
CA THR A 119 8.56 -0.08 -22.67
C THR A 119 7.32 0.68 -23.14
N ASN A 120 7.14 1.92 -22.66
CA ASN A 120 6.05 2.81 -23.03
C ASN A 120 6.46 4.27 -22.73
N PRO A 121 6.56 5.16 -23.74
CA PRO A 121 7.00 6.54 -23.52
C PRO A 121 6.06 7.34 -22.61
N ASP A 122 4.77 6.97 -22.51
CA ASP A 122 3.82 7.63 -21.63
C ASP A 122 3.96 7.20 -20.15
N HIS A 123 4.88 6.27 -19.85
CA HIS A 123 5.27 5.81 -18.51
C HIS A 123 6.69 6.31 -18.12
N ASP A 124 7.15 7.39 -18.74
CA ASP A 124 8.49 7.95 -18.48
C ASP A 124 8.50 8.91 -17.28
N PHE A 125 9.16 8.49 -16.20
CA PHE A 125 9.34 9.28 -14.98
C PHE A 125 10.63 10.12 -14.99
N SER A 126 11.47 10.05 -16.03
CA SER A 126 12.75 10.78 -16.09
C SER A 126 12.62 12.30 -16.08
N SER A 127 11.42 12.82 -16.38
CA SER A 127 11.11 14.25 -16.28
C SER A 127 10.86 14.74 -14.86
N VAL A 128 10.54 13.82 -13.93
CA VAL A 128 10.13 14.13 -12.54
C VAL A 128 11.00 13.45 -11.47
N LEU A 129 11.76 12.43 -11.85
CA LEU A 129 12.71 11.72 -10.99
C LEU A 129 14.11 11.76 -11.58
N ASP A 130 15.10 11.99 -10.72
CA ASP A 130 16.51 11.87 -11.10
C ASP A 130 16.95 10.40 -11.20
N ASP A 131 18.13 10.18 -11.76
CA ASP A 131 18.68 8.83 -11.98
C ASP A 131 18.84 8.05 -10.66
N ALA A 132 19.10 8.73 -9.55
CA ALA A 132 19.25 8.07 -8.24
C ALA A 132 17.90 7.57 -7.72
N ALA A 133 16.83 8.38 -7.80
CA ALA A 133 15.48 7.97 -7.44
C ALA A 133 14.94 6.85 -8.35
N ILE A 134 15.26 6.89 -9.65
CA ILE A 134 14.90 5.80 -10.56
C ILE A 134 15.65 4.51 -10.20
N ASN A 135 16.95 4.61 -9.85
CA ASN A 135 17.73 3.47 -9.41
C ASN A 135 17.20 2.87 -8.09
N ASP A 136 16.81 3.70 -7.13
CA ASP A 136 16.19 3.26 -5.87
C ASP A 136 14.86 2.56 -6.11
N LEU A 137 13.99 3.13 -6.95
CA LEU A 137 12.73 2.49 -7.36
C LEU A 137 12.98 1.15 -8.04
N ALA A 138 13.90 1.07 -9.00
CA ALA A 138 14.21 -0.17 -9.71
C ALA A 138 14.80 -1.23 -8.76
N THR A 139 15.63 -0.82 -7.80
CA THR A 139 16.19 -1.70 -6.77
C THR A 139 15.11 -2.21 -5.83
N PHE A 140 14.22 -1.33 -5.36
CA PHE A 140 13.05 -1.73 -4.58
C PHE A 140 12.16 -2.72 -5.33
N LEU A 141 11.85 -2.45 -6.61
CA LEU A 141 11.07 -3.37 -7.43
C LEU A 141 11.77 -4.72 -7.52
N LYS A 142 13.10 -4.75 -7.69
CA LYS A 142 13.81 -6.02 -7.83
C LYS A 142 13.94 -6.81 -6.53
N GLU A 143 14.20 -6.12 -5.43
CA GLU A 143 14.71 -6.74 -4.19
C GLU A 143 13.74 -6.60 -3.00
N GLY A 144 12.83 -5.61 -3.04
CA GLY A 144 11.93 -5.29 -1.94
C GLY A 144 10.57 -5.98 -2.00
N LEU A 145 10.09 -6.34 -3.20
CA LEU A 145 8.73 -6.86 -3.36
C LEU A 145 8.57 -8.24 -2.73
N VAL A 146 7.40 -8.44 -2.11
CA VAL A 146 6.99 -9.73 -1.53
C VAL A 146 5.57 -10.04 -2.00
N ASP A 147 5.30 -11.31 -2.23
CA ASP A 147 3.93 -11.78 -2.44
C ASP A 147 3.20 -11.72 -1.09
N ALA A 148 2.19 -10.87 -0.97
CA ALA A 148 1.44 -10.68 0.27
C ALA A 148 0.37 -11.77 0.51
N ARG A 149 -0.01 -12.54 -0.52
CA ARG A 149 -1.10 -13.54 -0.43
C ARG A 149 -0.88 -14.64 0.61
N PRO A 150 0.35 -15.12 0.88
CA PRO A 150 0.60 -16.06 1.96
C PRO A 150 0.47 -15.45 3.37
N TYR A 151 0.46 -14.12 3.49
CA TYR A 151 0.52 -13.40 4.76
C TYR A 151 -0.77 -12.67 5.12
N ILE A 152 -1.63 -12.40 4.14
CA ILE A 152 -2.88 -11.65 4.33
C ILE A 152 -3.99 -12.43 3.61
N ASP A 153 -5.07 -12.71 4.32
CA ASP A 153 -6.31 -13.20 3.73
C ASP A 153 -7.04 -12.01 3.09
N TYR A 154 -7.17 -12.01 1.76
CA TYR A 154 -7.68 -10.84 1.03
C TYR A 154 -9.19 -10.63 1.21
N ASP A 155 -9.93 -11.68 1.59
CA ASP A 155 -11.38 -11.59 1.79
C ASP A 155 -11.70 -11.00 3.16
N THR A 156 -10.97 -11.45 4.18
CA THR A 156 -11.18 -11.04 5.59
C THR A 156 -10.27 -9.91 6.03
N LYS A 157 -9.24 -9.58 5.24
CA LYS A 157 -8.15 -8.64 5.56
C LYS A 157 -7.30 -9.05 6.77
N ALA A 158 -7.46 -10.27 7.27
CA ALA A 158 -6.75 -10.75 8.44
C ALA A 158 -5.33 -11.25 8.08
N PRO A 159 -4.31 -10.95 8.91
CA PRO A 159 -3.01 -11.59 8.84
C PRO A 159 -3.11 -13.10 9.01
N ILE A 160 -2.40 -13.84 8.16
CA ILE A 160 -2.32 -15.30 8.19
C ILE A 160 -1.12 -15.71 9.04
N SER A 161 -1.35 -16.66 9.96
CA SER A 161 -0.29 -17.25 10.79
C SER A 161 0.54 -16.26 11.62
N ALA A 162 -0.05 -15.11 11.97
CA ALA A 162 0.62 -14.07 12.76
C ALA A 162 0.68 -14.39 14.26
N ASP A 163 1.78 -14.01 14.91
CA ASP A 163 1.93 -14.01 16.37
C ASP A 163 1.69 -12.61 16.93
N VAL A 164 0.48 -12.36 17.40
CA VAL A 164 0.09 -11.06 17.99
C VAL A 164 0.96 -10.70 19.19
N SER A 165 1.41 -11.67 20.01
CA SER A 165 2.22 -11.38 21.20
C SER A 165 3.64 -10.95 20.82
N HIS A 166 4.18 -11.50 19.74
CA HIS A 166 5.43 -11.03 19.14
C HIS A 166 5.25 -9.65 18.51
N GLY A 167 4.15 -9.44 17.77
CA GLY A 167 3.78 -8.16 17.18
C GLY A 167 3.67 -7.03 18.19
N THR A 168 3.06 -7.26 19.36
CA THR A 168 3.00 -6.27 20.44
C THR A 168 4.40 -5.85 20.91
N GLN A 169 5.31 -6.80 21.13
CA GLN A 169 6.67 -6.49 21.59
C GLN A 169 7.44 -5.64 20.57
N LEU A 170 7.30 -5.98 19.29
CA LEU A 170 7.91 -5.25 18.19
C LEU A 170 7.31 -3.84 18.05
N TYR A 171 5.99 -3.72 18.13
CA TYR A 171 5.27 -2.44 18.10
C TYR A 171 5.71 -1.52 19.25
N ASP A 172 5.73 -2.04 20.48
CA ASP A 172 6.15 -1.27 21.66
C ASP A 172 7.59 -0.76 21.54
N THR A 173 8.45 -1.53 20.86
CA THR A 173 9.87 -1.19 20.68
C THR A 173 10.10 -0.11 19.63
N VAL A 174 9.37 -0.16 18.50
CA VAL A 174 9.67 0.67 17.32
C VAL A 174 8.58 1.69 17.01
N CYS A 175 7.31 1.33 17.18
CA CYS A 175 6.17 2.08 16.65
C CYS A 175 5.53 2.99 17.71
N ALA A 176 5.39 2.50 18.94
CA ALA A 176 4.66 3.16 20.02
C ALA A 176 5.27 4.52 20.43
N ALA A 177 6.57 4.73 20.21
CA ALA A 177 7.24 6.00 20.49
C ALA A 177 6.66 7.18 19.69
N CYS A 178 6.10 6.92 18.51
CA CYS A 178 5.46 7.94 17.67
C CYS A 178 3.94 7.77 17.58
N HIS A 179 3.46 6.53 17.50
CA HIS A 179 2.02 6.25 17.34
C HIS A 179 1.26 6.14 18.68
N GLY A 180 1.97 6.07 19.80
CA GLY A 180 1.39 5.81 21.12
C GLY A 180 1.12 4.33 21.36
N ALA A 181 0.92 3.95 22.62
CA ALA A 181 0.61 2.56 22.98
C ALA A 181 -0.76 2.09 22.45
N ASP A 182 -1.68 3.01 22.19
CA ASP A 182 -2.98 2.74 21.58
C ASP A 182 -3.03 3.08 20.08
N GLY A 183 -1.92 3.51 19.48
CA GLY A 183 -1.86 3.83 18.05
C GLY A 183 -2.61 5.08 17.61
N THR A 184 -3.12 5.89 18.53
CA THR A 184 -3.99 7.05 18.22
C THR A 184 -3.30 8.41 18.24
N VAL A 185 -1.99 8.47 18.49
CA VAL A 185 -1.28 9.76 18.64
C VAL A 185 -1.23 10.57 17.34
N ILE A 186 -1.17 9.88 16.19
CA ILE A 186 -1.11 10.53 14.87
C ILE A 186 -2.41 10.21 14.14
N ASN A 187 -3.24 11.23 13.92
CA ASN A 187 -4.40 11.14 13.04
C ASN A 187 -3.95 11.29 11.58
N PHE A 188 -4.19 10.27 10.76
CA PHE A 188 -3.89 10.25 9.32
C PHE A 188 -5.02 10.84 8.47
N GLY A 189 -6.24 10.91 9.02
CA GLY A 189 -7.42 11.52 8.41
C GLY A 189 -7.57 12.98 8.82
N ASP A 190 -8.81 13.40 9.02
CA ASP A 190 -9.14 14.73 9.54
C ASP A 190 -9.85 14.65 10.90
N GLU A 191 -10.23 15.80 11.47
CA GLU A 191 -10.85 15.84 12.80
C GLU A 191 -12.25 15.19 12.81
N GLU A 192 -12.93 15.19 11.67
CA GLU A 192 -14.28 14.66 11.50
C GLU A 192 -14.30 13.15 11.22
N GLU A 193 -13.34 12.66 10.45
CA GLU A 193 -13.15 11.25 10.08
C GLU A 193 -11.70 10.83 10.44
N PRO A 194 -11.41 10.60 11.74
CA PRO A 194 -10.06 10.28 12.17
C PRO A 194 -9.63 8.88 11.73
N GLU A 195 -8.40 8.78 11.24
CA GLU A 195 -7.75 7.52 10.89
C GLU A 195 -6.51 7.31 11.75
N TYR A 196 -6.38 6.11 12.32
CA TYR A 196 -5.24 5.74 13.17
C TYR A 196 -4.58 4.46 12.66
N VAL A 197 -3.55 3.99 13.37
CA VAL A 197 -2.87 2.73 13.04
C VAL A 197 -3.87 1.56 12.95
N GLY A 198 -4.80 1.47 13.91
CA GLY A 198 -5.86 0.47 13.90
C GLY A 198 -6.79 0.58 12.69
N THR A 199 -7.16 1.81 12.30
CA THR A 199 -8.00 2.05 11.10
C THR A 199 -7.30 1.50 9.85
N LEU A 200 -6.06 1.92 9.60
CA LEU A 200 -5.32 1.53 8.40
C LEU A 200 -5.05 0.02 8.35
N ALA A 201 -4.69 -0.59 9.48
CA ALA A 201 -4.42 -2.03 9.56
C ALA A 201 -5.65 -2.88 9.24
N ASN A 202 -6.83 -2.43 9.66
CA ASN A 202 -8.09 -3.12 9.38
C ASN A 202 -8.59 -2.85 7.94
N ASP A 203 -8.48 -1.60 7.46
CA ASP A 203 -9.05 -1.22 6.17
C ASP A 203 -8.15 -1.56 4.98
N ASN A 204 -6.84 -1.46 5.14
CA ASN A 204 -5.86 -1.68 4.09
C ASN A 204 -4.58 -2.35 4.62
N PRO A 205 -4.64 -3.67 4.91
CA PRO A 205 -3.48 -4.40 5.45
C PRO A 205 -2.30 -4.44 4.48
N GLN A 206 -2.53 -4.39 3.16
CA GLN A 206 -1.45 -4.34 2.16
C GLN A 206 -0.68 -3.01 2.23
N GLU A 207 -1.39 -1.89 2.41
CA GLU A 207 -0.75 -0.58 2.64
C GLU A 207 0.02 -0.56 3.96
N THR A 208 -0.58 -1.13 5.00
CA THR A 208 0.08 -1.28 6.32
C THR A 208 1.38 -2.05 6.19
N LEU A 209 1.36 -3.22 5.55
CA LEU A 209 2.57 -4.03 5.32
C LEU A 209 3.64 -3.26 4.55
N HIS A 210 3.25 -2.54 3.51
CA HIS A 210 4.17 -1.76 2.71
C HIS A 210 4.84 -0.65 3.55
N LYS A 211 4.03 0.14 4.27
CA LYS A 211 4.52 1.28 5.05
C LYS A 211 5.34 0.86 6.25
N GLU A 212 4.99 -0.26 6.91
CA GLU A 212 5.86 -0.84 7.95
C GLU A 212 7.22 -1.22 7.37
N ARG A 213 7.22 -1.90 6.21
CA ARG A 213 8.46 -2.40 5.61
C ARG A 213 9.37 -1.29 5.09
N PHE A 214 8.82 -0.23 4.49
CA PHE A 214 9.62 0.77 3.78
C PHE A 214 9.56 2.19 4.38
N GLY A 215 8.72 2.40 5.39
CA GLY A 215 8.45 3.70 5.99
C GLY A 215 7.39 4.51 5.23
N HIS A 216 7.17 5.75 5.67
CA HIS A 216 6.19 6.67 5.06
C HIS A 216 6.90 7.87 4.39
N PRO A 217 6.59 8.20 3.13
CA PRO A 217 7.27 9.26 2.37
C PRO A 217 7.26 10.63 3.07
N GLY A 218 8.42 11.28 3.15
CA GLY A 218 8.53 12.60 3.75
C GLY A 218 8.30 12.64 5.27
N SER A 219 8.39 11.49 5.95
CA SER A 219 8.29 11.38 7.41
C SER A 219 9.54 10.71 8.01
N ALA A 220 9.64 10.71 9.34
CA ALA A 220 10.67 9.97 10.07
C ALA A 220 10.26 8.52 10.38
N MET A 221 9.15 8.02 9.83
CA MET A 221 8.70 6.64 10.07
C MET A 221 9.77 5.66 9.57
N PRO A 222 10.34 4.81 10.44
CA PRO A 222 11.42 3.92 10.07
C PRO A 222 10.93 2.82 9.12
N ALA A 223 11.86 2.27 8.34
CA ALA A 223 11.63 1.11 7.49
C ALA A 223 12.10 -0.15 8.22
N THR A 224 11.20 -1.10 8.48
CA THR A 224 11.56 -2.32 9.23
C THR A 224 12.58 -3.19 8.49
N VAL A 225 12.65 -3.10 7.16
CA VAL A 225 13.70 -3.77 6.37
C VAL A 225 15.10 -3.27 6.71
N ASP A 226 15.25 -1.99 7.04
CA ASP A 226 16.54 -1.40 7.45
C ASP A 226 16.91 -1.80 8.89
N LEU A 227 15.93 -2.24 9.67
CA LEU A 227 16.10 -2.81 11.02
C LEU A 227 16.39 -4.33 10.99
N GLY A 228 16.42 -4.94 9.80
CA GLY A 228 16.66 -6.37 9.63
C GLY A 228 15.46 -7.26 9.97
N TRP A 229 14.26 -6.70 10.04
CA TRP A 229 13.05 -7.48 10.28
C TRP A 229 12.71 -8.38 9.09
N SER A 230 12.17 -9.55 9.40
CA SER A 230 11.55 -10.42 8.43
C SER A 230 10.19 -9.87 7.99
N VAL A 231 9.63 -10.40 6.89
CA VAL A 231 8.25 -10.08 6.50
C VAL A 231 7.27 -10.54 7.58
N GLN A 232 7.55 -11.67 8.24
CA GLN A 232 6.69 -12.18 9.30
C GLN A 232 6.65 -11.25 10.51
N ASP A 233 7.77 -10.60 10.86
CA ASP A 233 7.81 -9.64 11.96
C ASP A 233 6.86 -8.45 11.69
N ALA A 234 6.82 -7.94 10.46
CA ALA A 234 5.86 -6.91 10.05
C ALA A 234 4.42 -7.44 10.08
N VAL A 235 4.18 -8.67 9.60
CA VAL A 235 2.85 -9.31 9.64
C VAL A 235 2.34 -9.51 11.08
N ASP A 236 3.23 -9.85 12.01
CA ASP A 236 2.93 -9.96 13.44
C ASP A 236 2.56 -8.59 14.02
N VAL A 237 3.31 -7.53 13.69
CA VAL A 237 2.97 -6.15 14.09
C VAL A 237 1.62 -5.72 13.52
N MET A 238 1.34 -6.00 12.24
CA MET A 238 0.04 -5.72 11.64
C MET A 238 -1.09 -6.44 12.36
N ALA A 239 -0.89 -7.69 12.77
CA ALA A 239 -1.89 -8.44 13.53
C ALA A 239 -2.17 -7.80 14.89
N TYR A 240 -1.15 -7.27 15.56
CA TYR A 240 -1.35 -6.46 16.76
C TYR A 240 -2.03 -5.12 16.44
N ALA A 241 -1.62 -4.43 15.37
CA ALA A 241 -2.18 -3.17 14.94
C ALA A 241 -3.70 -3.28 14.68
N GLN A 242 -4.17 -4.40 14.13
CA GLN A 242 -5.60 -4.66 13.94
C GLN A 242 -6.42 -4.76 15.24
N THR A 243 -5.76 -4.93 16.40
CA THR A 243 -6.40 -4.91 17.72
C THR A 243 -6.50 -3.52 18.34
N LEU A 244 -5.81 -2.52 17.76
CA LEU A 244 -5.80 -1.15 18.26
C LEU A 244 -7.10 -0.42 17.92
N PRO A 245 -7.47 0.62 18.69
CA PRO A 245 -8.59 1.49 18.37
C PRO A 245 -8.58 1.97 16.91
N THR A 246 -9.71 1.78 16.24
CA THR A 246 -10.07 2.51 15.03
C THR A 246 -10.71 3.82 15.47
N GLY A 247 -10.65 4.88 14.67
CA GLY A 247 -11.24 6.19 15.02
C GLY A 247 -12.76 6.20 15.26
N GLU A 248 -13.42 5.04 15.16
CA GLU A 248 -14.79 4.84 15.63
C GLU A 248 -14.80 4.74 17.16
N ALA A 249 -15.60 5.59 17.80
CA ALA A 249 -15.83 5.48 19.24
C ALA A 249 -16.24 4.04 19.59
N PRO A 250 -15.67 3.43 20.65
CA PRO A 250 -16.08 2.09 21.06
C PRO A 250 -17.60 2.07 21.19
N VAL A 251 -18.25 1.09 20.58
CA VAL A 251 -19.65 0.78 20.87
C VAL A 251 -19.69 0.39 22.34
N ILE A 252 -19.92 1.37 23.21
CA ILE A 252 -20.29 1.12 24.60
C ILE A 252 -21.67 0.48 24.52
N LEU A 253 -21.70 -0.85 24.43
CA LEU A 253 -22.87 -1.59 24.86
C LEU A 253 -23.10 -1.15 26.31
N PRO A 254 -24.27 -0.61 26.66
CA PRO A 254 -24.51 -0.19 28.02
C PRO A 254 -24.28 -1.40 28.92
N GLU A 255 -23.30 -1.30 29.82
CA GLU A 255 -23.14 -2.24 30.91
C GLU A 255 -24.45 -2.22 31.69
N THR A 256 -25.28 -3.23 31.46
CA THR A 256 -26.42 -3.50 32.34
C THR A 256 -25.81 -3.96 33.67
N GLY A 257 -25.55 -3.00 34.55
CA GLY A 257 -25.23 -3.24 35.95
C GLY A 257 -26.29 -4.14 36.60
N GLY A 258 -25.80 -5.08 37.41
CA GLY A 258 -26.52 -6.20 38.04
C GLY A 258 -27.77 -5.81 38.86
N GLU A 259 -28.61 -6.76 39.28
CA GLU A 259 -28.30 -7.94 40.12
C GLU A 259 -29.41 -9.04 39.99
N PRO A 260 -29.26 -10.25 40.57
CA PRO A 260 -29.78 -11.50 40.03
C PRO A 260 -31.17 -11.90 40.55
N LEU A 261 -31.93 -12.61 39.72
CA LEU A 261 -33.03 -13.45 40.19
C LEU A 261 -32.92 -14.86 39.57
N LEU A 262 -32.45 -15.78 40.40
CA LEU A 262 -32.72 -17.22 40.27
C LEU A 262 -34.23 -17.43 40.45
N LEU A 263 -34.95 -17.75 39.37
CA LEU A 263 -36.09 -18.67 39.43
C LEU A 263 -36.48 -19.19 38.04
N GLY A 264 -36.24 -20.49 37.81
CA GLY A 264 -37.24 -21.36 37.18
C GLY A 264 -37.28 -21.52 35.66
N TYR A 265 -37.03 -22.78 35.24
CA TYR A 265 -37.81 -23.53 34.25
C TYR A 265 -37.74 -23.17 32.74
N GLN A 266 -36.87 -23.91 32.05
CA GLN A 266 -37.06 -24.77 30.85
C GLN A 266 -37.83 -24.28 29.58
N PRO A 267 -37.44 -24.78 28.39
CA PRO A 267 -37.75 -24.18 27.08
C PRO A 267 -39.01 -24.75 26.43
N LEU A 268 -39.65 -23.96 25.56
CA LEU A 268 -40.67 -24.46 24.64
C LEU A 268 -40.44 -23.90 23.23
N LEU A 269 -39.92 -24.79 22.37
CA LEU A 269 -40.24 -24.83 20.95
C LEU A 269 -41.75 -24.70 20.73
N LEU A 270 -42.16 -23.97 19.69
CA LEU A 270 -43.28 -24.41 18.86
C LEU A 270 -43.22 -23.73 17.49
N ALA A 271 -43.10 -24.61 16.50
CA ALA A 271 -43.28 -24.35 15.08
C ALA A 271 -44.78 -24.33 14.70
N GLY A 272 -45.04 -23.77 13.51
CA GLY A 272 -46.24 -24.02 12.70
C GLY A 272 -47.31 -22.93 12.82
N LEU A 273 -48.16 -22.69 11.83
CA LEU A 273 -48.28 -23.24 10.49
C LEU A 273 -49.27 -22.33 9.73
N ALA A 274 -49.17 -22.34 8.41
CA ALA A 274 -50.00 -21.61 7.46
C ALA A 274 -51.47 -22.08 7.41
N LEU A 275 -52.32 -21.23 6.77
CA LEU A 275 -53.37 -21.55 5.77
C LEU A 275 -54.78 -20.93 6.02
N VAL A 276 -55.21 -20.15 5.01
CA VAL A 276 -56.48 -20.30 4.23
C VAL A 276 -57.76 -19.54 4.65
N ALA A 277 -58.03 -18.52 3.83
CA ALA A 277 -59.20 -18.28 2.96
C ALA A 277 -60.53 -17.64 3.44
N LEU A 278 -60.89 -16.64 2.62
CA LEU A 278 -62.20 -16.28 2.03
C LEU A 278 -63.45 -16.14 2.90
N GLY A 279 -64.06 -14.95 2.80
CA GLY A 279 -65.49 -14.72 2.99
C GLY A 279 -65.97 -13.44 2.29
N LEU A 280 -66.69 -13.58 1.17
CA LEU A 280 -67.43 -12.52 0.47
C LEU A 280 -68.60 -11.96 1.30
N SER A 281 -69.01 -10.70 1.05
CA SER A 281 -70.40 -10.21 0.84
C SER A 281 -70.40 -8.66 0.80
N LEU A 282 -70.60 -7.97 -0.34
CA LEU A 282 -71.86 -7.60 -1.04
C LEU A 282 -72.42 -6.21 -0.66
N LEU A 283 -72.97 -5.53 -1.69
CA LEU A 283 -73.62 -4.19 -1.79
C LEU A 283 -72.66 -3.09 -2.31
N GLY A 284 -72.80 -2.50 -3.49
CA GLY A 284 -73.87 -2.48 -4.49
C GLY A 284 -74.13 -1.01 -4.87
N PHE A 285 -73.88 -0.60 -6.12
CA PHE A 285 -74.79 0.23 -6.92
C PHE A 285 -74.24 0.45 -8.35
N GLN A 286 -75.15 0.36 -9.31
CA GLN A 286 -74.93 0.42 -10.75
C GLN A 286 -74.86 1.87 -11.26
N ARG A 287 -74.11 2.09 -12.36
CA ARG A 287 -74.57 2.62 -13.67
C ARG A 287 -73.36 2.75 -14.61
N VAL A 288 -73.20 1.93 -15.65
CA VAL A 288 -73.84 2.03 -16.99
C VAL A 288 -73.24 3.18 -17.83
N VAL A 289 -72.27 2.82 -18.71
CA VAL A 289 -72.30 2.94 -20.19
C VAL A 289 -71.01 3.45 -20.89
N ARG A 290 -70.46 2.52 -21.71
CA ARG A 290 -69.72 2.59 -22.99
C ARG A 290 -68.40 3.40 -23.08
N ARG A 291 -67.24 2.76 -23.36
CA ARG A 291 -66.65 2.38 -24.69
C ARG A 291 -66.41 3.65 -25.55
N VAL A 292 -65.22 4.02 -26.09
CA VAL A 292 -64.03 3.33 -26.63
C VAL A 292 -62.87 4.36 -26.72
N ARG A 293 -61.62 3.89 -26.47
CA ARG A 293 -60.24 4.27 -26.95
C ARG A 293 -60.02 5.40 -27.99
N PRO A 294 -58.78 5.91 -28.18
CA PRO A 294 -57.44 5.37 -27.86
C PRO A 294 -56.92 5.65 -26.45
#